data_AF-A0A8R1U1E0-F1
#
_entry.id   AF-A0A8R1U1E0-F1
#
_cell.length_a   1.000
_cell.length_b   1.000
_cell.length_c   1.000
_cell.angle_alpha   90.00
_cell.angle_beta   90.00
_cell.angle_gamma   90.00
#
_symmetry.space_group_name_H-M   'P 1'
#
loop_
_entity.id
_entity.type
_entity.pdbx_description
1 polymer ?
#
loop_
_entity_poly.entity_id
_entity_poly.type
_entity_poly.pdbx_seq_one_letter_code
_entity_poly.pdbx_strand_id
1 'polypeptide(L)'
;MTFLHFVNCVALSYAPYFIAYRYSGLSEYCSIWKCSHAVLAYFLTQLCKMLVLATFFPASDANGFDLVPELMKASADIFDVMGLHAVIVYLMAGKSEVRFLAVGLGWAFAHSVASRLVGFWVGARAVAFHWKYIQMALNSNIDLIFYVAMAALVWLFTRNDLRSGMRRIVALLIALCVFREFIEQSAIVYLNLRSWTLLGAKAAFTTGLAIGTLVAYSSLGTHFTQYRN
;
A
#
# COMPACT_ATOMS: atom_id res chain seq x y z
N MET A 1 -8.01 -20.57 -24.76
CA MET A 1 -6.92 -19.56 -24.70
C MET A 1 -7.00 -18.65 -23.47
N THR A 2 -7.86 -18.94 -22.49
CA THR A 2 -8.09 -18.06 -21.33
C THR A 2 -7.14 -18.32 -20.15
N PHE A 3 -6.69 -19.56 -19.97
CA PHE A 3 -5.74 -19.94 -18.91
C PHE A 3 -4.37 -19.25 -19.08
N LEU A 4 -3.87 -19.13 -20.31
CA LEU A 4 -2.60 -18.43 -20.56
C LEU A 4 -2.69 -16.95 -20.18
N HIS A 5 -3.79 -16.27 -20.50
CA HIS A 5 -3.99 -14.88 -20.09
C HIS A 5 -4.09 -14.72 -18.57
N PHE A 6 -4.76 -15.65 -17.90
CA PHE A 6 -4.80 -15.69 -16.44
C PHE A 6 -3.39 -15.82 -15.84
N VAL A 7 -2.61 -16.82 -16.28
CA VAL A 7 -1.23 -17.03 -15.83
C VAL A 7 -0.36 -15.79 -16.08
N ASN A 8 -0.48 -15.16 -17.25
CA ASN A 8 0.28 -13.96 -17.59
C ASN A 8 -0.11 -12.75 -16.71
N CYS A 9 -1.38 -12.52 -16.43
CA CYS A 9 -1.83 -11.43 -15.56
C CYS A 9 -1.43 -11.67 -14.09
N VAL A 10 -1.53 -12.91 -13.62
CA VAL A 10 -1.07 -13.33 -12.29
C VAL A 10 0.46 -13.14 -12.19
N ALA A 11 1.22 -13.58 -13.18
CA ALA A 11 2.66 -13.39 -13.23
C ALA A 11 3.03 -11.90 -13.25
N LEU A 12 2.38 -11.08 -14.08
CA LEU A 12 2.62 -9.64 -14.13
C LEU A 12 2.28 -8.92 -12.82
N SER A 13 1.29 -9.41 -12.08
CA SER A 13 0.85 -8.85 -10.80
C SER A 13 1.74 -9.26 -9.62
N TYR A 14 2.22 -10.51 -9.59
CA TYR A 14 2.91 -11.08 -8.41
C TYR A 14 4.41 -11.30 -8.60
N ALA A 15 4.93 -11.33 -9.84
CA ALA A 15 6.37 -11.46 -10.08
C ALA A 15 7.18 -10.34 -9.40
N PRO A 16 6.75 -9.05 -9.43
CA PRO A 16 7.49 -7.99 -8.75
C PRO A 16 7.58 -8.16 -7.23
N TYR A 17 6.57 -8.78 -6.60
CA TYR A 17 6.61 -9.11 -5.17
C TYR A 17 7.66 -10.17 -4.86
N PHE A 18 7.75 -11.20 -5.70
CA PHE A 18 8.77 -12.25 -5.55
C PHE A 18 10.18 -11.72 -5.81
N ILE A 19 10.35 -10.88 -6.84
CA ILE A 19 11.62 -10.21 -7.13
C ILE A 19 12.02 -9.31 -5.96
N ALA A 20 11.12 -8.48 -5.45
CA ALA A 20 11.40 -7.62 -4.30
C ALA A 20 11.76 -8.44 -3.05
N TYR A 21 11.11 -9.56 -2.78
CA TYR A 21 11.46 -10.44 -1.65
C TYR A 21 12.87 -11.06 -1.78
N ARG A 22 13.26 -11.50 -2.98
CA ARG A 22 14.57 -12.13 -3.22
C ARG A 22 15.72 -11.13 -3.27
N TYR A 23 15.56 -10.02 -3.99
CA TYR A 23 16.65 -9.09 -4.29
C TYR A 23 16.82 -7.95 -3.28
N SER A 24 15.88 -7.77 -2.34
CA SER A 24 16.05 -6.76 -1.27
C SER A 24 16.91 -7.23 -0.09
N GLY A 25 17.44 -8.45 -0.12
CA GLY A 25 18.09 -9.09 1.03
C GLY A 25 17.10 -9.54 2.12
N LEU A 26 15.80 -9.30 1.94
CA LEU A 26 14.78 -9.70 2.91
C LEU A 26 14.80 -11.21 3.15
N SER A 27 15.05 -12.01 2.10
CA SER A 27 15.15 -13.47 2.22
C SER A 27 16.34 -13.96 3.07
N GLU A 28 17.34 -13.10 3.34
CA GLU A 28 18.49 -13.43 4.20
C GLU A 28 18.21 -13.12 5.67
N TYR A 29 17.58 -11.97 5.95
CA TYR A 29 17.33 -11.49 7.32
C TYR A 29 15.97 -11.93 7.90
N CYS A 30 15.03 -12.26 7.02
CA CYS A 30 13.63 -12.50 7.37
C CYS A 30 13.20 -13.86 6.84
N SER A 31 12.82 -14.77 7.75
CA SER A 31 12.14 -16.00 7.34
C SER A 31 10.82 -15.62 6.67
N ILE A 32 10.44 -16.37 5.63
CA ILE A 32 9.15 -16.23 4.94
C ILE A 32 7.97 -16.25 5.92
N TRP A 33 8.15 -16.89 7.09
CA TRP A 33 7.14 -16.94 8.12
C TRP A 33 6.82 -15.57 8.71
N LYS A 34 7.80 -14.67 8.87
CA LYS A 34 7.57 -13.30 9.35
C LYS A 34 6.74 -12.49 8.34
N CYS A 35 7.01 -12.64 7.03
CA CYS A 35 6.17 -12.03 5.99
C CYS A 35 4.73 -12.57 6.04
N SER A 36 4.56 -13.87 6.31
CA SER A 36 3.23 -14.47 6.46
C SER A 36 2.46 -13.93 7.68
N HIS A 37 3.14 -13.59 8.78
CA HIS A 37 2.48 -12.94 9.91
C HIS A 37 1.96 -11.54 9.54
N ALA A 38 2.69 -10.79 8.71
CA ALA A 38 2.22 -9.50 8.18
C ALA A 38 0.99 -9.67 7.26
N VAL A 39 0.96 -10.74 6.44
CA VAL A 39 -0.20 -11.10 5.62
C VAL A 39 -1.42 -11.41 6.49
N LEU A 40 -1.25 -12.21 7.55
CA LEU A 40 -2.34 -12.54 8.47
C LEU A 40 -2.86 -11.29 9.19
N ALA A 41 -1.95 -10.42 9.65
CA ALA A 41 -2.32 -9.18 10.30
C ALA A 41 -3.11 -8.25 9.37
N TYR A 42 -2.73 -8.16 8.09
CA TYR A 42 -3.51 -7.43 7.08
C TYR A 42 -4.96 -7.93 7.00
N PHE A 43 -5.18 -9.25 6.93
CA PHE A 43 -6.54 -9.77 6.87
C PHE A 43 -7.33 -9.45 8.13
N LEU A 44 -6.70 -9.52 9.30
CA LEU A 44 -7.34 -9.18 10.57
C LEU A 44 -7.73 -7.69 10.63
N THR A 45 -6.83 -6.79 10.23
CA THR A 45 -7.10 -5.35 10.22
C THR A 45 -8.16 -4.98 9.19
N GLN A 46 -8.12 -5.60 8.00
CA GLN A 46 -9.12 -5.38 6.97
C GLN A 46 -10.50 -5.90 7.37
N LEU A 47 -10.58 -7.04 8.07
CA LEU A 47 -11.83 -7.53 8.64
C LEU A 47 -12.38 -6.56 9.69
N CYS A 48 -11.53 -6.06 10.59
CA CYS A 48 -11.92 -5.04 11.57
C CYS A 48 -12.44 -3.77 10.87
N LYS A 49 -11.71 -3.27 9.86
CA LYS A 49 -12.09 -2.11 9.05
C LYS A 49 -13.46 -2.31 8.40
N MET A 50 -13.68 -3.47 7.78
CA MET A 50 -14.94 -3.78 7.11
C MET A 50 -16.12 -3.97 8.08
N LEU A 51 -15.88 -4.55 9.26
CA LEU A 51 -16.92 -4.67 10.30
C LEU A 51 -17.31 -3.29 10.85
N VAL A 52 -16.34 -2.44 11.20
CA VAL A 52 -16.60 -1.07 11.67
C VAL A 52 -17.34 -0.27 10.60
N LEU A 53 -16.91 -0.39 9.33
CA LEU A 53 -17.58 0.28 8.21
C LEU A 53 -19.03 -0.21 8.08
N ALA A 54 -19.25 -1.52 8.11
CA ALA A 54 -20.58 -2.11 7.94
C ALA A 54 -21.54 -1.85 9.13
N THR A 55 -21.04 -1.73 10.36
CA THR A 55 -21.89 -1.54 11.55
C THR A 55 -22.25 -0.08 11.79
N PHE A 56 -21.29 0.84 11.61
CA PHE A 56 -21.50 2.24 11.95
C PHE A 56 -21.93 3.10 10.75
N PHE A 57 -21.68 2.64 9.52
CA PHE A 57 -21.91 3.44 8.31
C PHE A 57 -22.92 2.72 7.41
N PRO A 58 -24.23 3.04 7.53
CA PRO A 58 -25.21 2.53 6.59
C PRO A 58 -24.88 3.01 5.18
N ALA A 59 -25.13 2.16 4.18
CA ALA A 59 -24.97 2.54 2.78
C ALA A 59 -25.90 3.71 2.47
N SER A 60 -25.34 4.89 2.19
CA SER A 60 -26.12 5.99 1.65
C SER A 60 -26.49 5.67 0.20
N ASP A 61 -27.79 5.60 -0.10
CA ASP A 61 -28.32 5.40 -1.47
C ASP A 61 -28.19 6.65 -2.37
N ALA A 62 -27.48 7.68 -1.93
CA ALA A 62 -27.33 8.91 -2.70
C ALA A 62 -26.46 8.64 -3.94
N ASN A 63 -27.05 8.82 -5.13
CA ASN A 63 -26.38 8.69 -6.42
C ASN A 63 -25.37 9.81 -6.74
N GLY A 64 -24.99 10.62 -5.74
CA GLY A 64 -24.11 11.78 -5.86
C GLY A 64 -22.78 11.59 -5.14
N PHE A 65 -21.78 12.40 -5.51
CA PHE A 65 -20.54 12.51 -4.75
C PHE A 65 -20.80 13.36 -3.50
N ASP A 66 -21.20 12.71 -2.42
CA ASP A 66 -21.35 13.36 -1.13
C ASP A 66 -20.01 13.37 -0.39
N LEU A 67 -19.56 14.56 0.02
CA LEU A 67 -18.26 14.73 0.69
C LEU A 67 -18.16 13.98 2.02
N VAL A 68 -19.28 13.86 2.76
CA VAL A 68 -19.30 13.25 4.10
C VAL A 68 -19.00 11.75 4.04
N PRO A 69 -19.74 10.90 3.29
CA PRO A 69 -19.43 9.48 3.22
C PRO A 69 -18.04 9.22 2.63
N GLU A 70 -17.56 10.05 1.70
CA GLU A 70 -16.21 9.91 1.14
C GLU A 70 -15.11 10.26 2.13
N LEU A 71 -15.28 11.33 2.93
CA LEU A 71 -14.36 11.65 4.02
C LEU A 71 -14.38 10.56 5.10
N MET A 72 -15.54 9.98 5.38
CA MET A 72 -15.66 8.86 6.33
C MET A 72 -14.96 7.60 5.82
N LYS A 73 -15.09 7.25 4.53
CA LYS A 73 -14.33 6.16 3.92
C LYS A 73 -12.83 6.41 4.01
N ALA A 74 -12.39 7.63 3.71
CA ALA A 74 -10.98 8.01 3.86
C ALA A 74 -10.49 7.90 5.31
N SER A 75 -11.34 8.16 6.30
CA SER A 75 -10.97 7.96 7.71
C SER A 75 -10.73 6.49 8.06
N ALA A 76 -11.31 5.54 7.32
CA ALA A 76 -11.11 4.11 7.55
C ALA A 76 -9.66 3.67 7.27
N ASP A 77 -8.92 4.38 6.41
CA ASP A 77 -7.51 4.07 6.12
C ASP A 77 -6.57 4.40 7.29
N ILE A 78 -7.04 5.11 8.31
CA ILE A 78 -6.33 5.24 9.59
C ILE A 78 -6.16 3.86 10.25
N PHE A 79 -7.11 2.93 10.09
CA PHE A 79 -6.97 1.56 10.59
C PHE A 79 -5.81 0.81 9.94
N ASP A 80 -5.55 1.04 8.66
CA ASP A 80 -4.43 0.41 7.97
C ASP A 80 -3.09 0.96 8.48
N VAL A 81 -3.02 2.26 8.74
CA VAL A 81 -1.84 2.89 9.36
C VAL A 81 -1.60 2.36 10.79
N MET A 82 -2.65 2.27 11.60
CA MET A 82 -2.56 1.71 12.96
C MET A 82 -2.16 0.23 12.93
N GLY A 83 -2.72 -0.54 11.98
CA GLY A 83 -2.40 -1.93 11.76
C GLY A 83 -0.94 -2.14 11.39
N LEU A 84 -0.44 -1.38 10.40
CA LEU A 84 0.97 -1.38 10.03
C LEU A 84 1.87 -1.04 11.22
N HIS A 85 1.53 0.00 11.98
CA HIS A 85 2.27 0.39 13.18
C HIS A 85 2.34 -0.74 14.21
N ALA A 86 1.20 -1.37 14.52
CA ALA A 86 1.12 -2.48 15.46
C ALA A 86 1.99 -3.66 15.01
N VAL A 87 1.96 -4.03 13.72
CA VAL A 87 2.77 -5.14 13.21
C VAL A 87 4.28 -4.81 13.25
N ILE A 88 4.66 -3.60 12.87
CA ILE A 88 6.07 -3.16 12.88
C ILE A 88 6.64 -3.16 14.31
N VAL A 89 5.85 -2.70 15.29
CA VAL A 89 6.29 -2.57 16.69
C VAL A 89 6.23 -3.92 17.43
N TYR A 90 5.14 -4.67 17.31
CA TYR A 90 4.90 -5.84 18.16
C TYR A 90 5.29 -7.18 17.52
N LEU A 91 5.12 -7.35 16.20
CA LEU A 91 5.34 -8.65 15.56
C LEU A 91 6.77 -8.80 15.00
N MET A 92 7.41 -7.69 14.61
CA MET A 92 8.69 -7.74 13.93
C MET A 92 9.86 -7.43 14.87
N ALA A 93 10.62 -8.48 15.21
CA ALA A 93 11.93 -8.37 15.85
C ALA A 93 13.08 -8.51 14.82
N GLY A 94 14.14 -7.73 15.01
CA GLY A 94 15.36 -7.75 14.17
C GLY A 94 15.88 -6.36 13.81
N LYS A 95 16.71 -6.26 12.76
CA LYS A 95 17.22 -4.98 12.25
C LYS A 95 16.07 -4.11 11.77
N SER A 96 16.00 -2.88 12.27
CA SER A 96 14.87 -1.96 12.04
C SER A 96 14.56 -1.71 10.56
N GLU A 97 15.59 -1.67 9.71
CA GLU A 97 15.46 -1.46 8.26
C GLU A 97 14.74 -2.62 7.55
N VAL A 98 14.94 -3.84 8.04
CA VAL A 98 14.33 -5.04 7.47
C VAL A 98 12.86 -5.14 7.89
N ARG A 99 12.50 -4.61 9.07
CA ARG A 99 11.14 -4.73 9.64
C ARG A 99 10.10 -4.04 8.77
N PHE A 100 10.31 -2.76 8.42
CA PHE A 100 9.33 -2.03 7.63
C PHE A 100 9.19 -2.61 6.23
N LEU A 101 10.28 -3.10 5.64
CA LEU A 101 10.27 -3.71 4.32
C LEU A 101 9.53 -5.06 4.32
N ALA A 102 9.75 -5.89 5.34
CA ALA A 102 9.03 -7.16 5.53
C ALA A 102 7.52 -6.93 5.63
N VAL A 103 7.13 -5.97 6.48
CA VAL A 103 5.73 -5.65 6.72
C VAL A 103 5.10 -5.02 5.49
N GLY A 104 5.74 -4.02 4.88
CA GLY A 104 5.24 -3.36 3.68
C GLY A 104 5.04 -4.33 2.52
N LEU A 105 6.00 -5.22 2.26
CA LEU A 105 5.90 -6.23 1.20
C LEU A 105 4.81 -7.26 1.50
N GLY A 106 4.72 -7.75 2.74
CA GLY A 106 3.68 -8.68 3.16
C GLY A 106 2.28 -8.07 3.10
N TRP A 107 2.14 -6.83 3.56
CA TRP A 107 0.87 -6.07 3.53
C TRP A 107 0.41 -5.80 2.10
N ALA A 108 1.32 -5.33 1.24
CA ALA A 108 1.05 -5.12 -0.17
C ALA A 108 0.61 -6.42 -0.87
N PHE A 109 1.31 -7.53 -0.58
CA PHE A 109 1.00 -8.82 -1.16
C PHE A 109 -0.39 -9.29 -0.74
N ALA A 110 -0.71 -9.19 0.54
CA ALA A 110 -2.02 -9.53 1.08
C ALA A 110 -3.13 -8.67 0.45
N HIS A 111 -2.90 -7.36 0.33
CA HIS A 111 -3.81 -6.46 -0.35
C HIS A 111 -4.06 -6.85 -1.81
N SER A 112 -2.99 -7.13 -2.57
CA SER A 112 -3.09 -7.51 -3.98
C SER A 112 -3.83 -8.85 -4.15
N VAL A 113 -3.55 -9.84 -3.31
CA VAL A 113 -4.27 -11.12 -3.31
C VAL A 113 -5.75 -10.92 -2.99
N ALA A 114 -6.08 -10.19 -1.92
CA ALA A 114 -7.47 -9.97 -1.50
C ALA A 114 -8.30 -9.20 -2.55
N SER A 115 -7.71 -8.20 -3.20
CA SER A 115 -8.42 -7.31 -4.12
C SER A 115 -8.50 -7.84 -5.56
N ARG A 116 -7.54 -8.65 -6.02
CA ARG A 116 -7.40 -8.95 -7.45
C ARG A 116 -7.46 -10.43 -7.80
N LEU A 117 -7.14 -11.33 -6.87
CA LEU A 117 -7.11 -12.77 -7.18
C LEU A 117 -8.46 -13.26 -7.70
N VAL A 118 -9.55 -12.83 -7.04
CA VAL A 118 -10.93 -13.13 -7.46
C VAL A 118 -11.24 -12.50 -8.83
N GLY A 119 -10.79 -11.26 -9.06
CA GLY A 119 -10.98 -10.56 -10.34
C GLY A 119 -10.29 -11.27 -11.51
N PHE A 120 -9.05 -11.74 -11.32
CA PHE A 120 -8.33 -12.53 -12.32
C PHE A 120 -8.97 -13.91 -12.52
N TRP A 121 -9.38 -14.59 -11.45
CA TRP A 121 -10.03 -15.90 -11.52
C TRP A 121 -11.33 -15.86 -12.31
N VAL A 122 -12.22 -14.90 -11.99
CA VAL A 122 -13.48 -14.73 -12.72
C VAL A 122 -13.21 -14.29 -14.16
N GLY A 123 -12.20 -13.43 -14.38
CA GLY A 123 -11.78 -13.02 -15.71
C GLY A 123 -11.22 -14.12 -16.59
N ALA A 124 -10.60 -15.15 -16.01
CA ALA A 124 -10.12 -16.33 -16.70
C ALA A 124 -11.25 -17.15 -17.34
N ARG A 125 -12.50 -16.96 -16.92
CA ARG A 125 -13.67 -17.61 -17.50
C ARG A 125 -14.25 -16.88 -18.71
N ALA A 126 -13.83 -15.65 -18.97
CA ALA A 126 -14.28 -14.88 -20.14
C ALA A 126 -13.63 -15.37 -21.43
N VAL A 127 -14.38 -15.40 -22.53
CA VAL A 127 -13.91 -15.90 -23.84
C VAL A 127 -12.87 -14.97 -24.47
N ALA A 128 -13.03 -13.66 -24.30
CA ALA A 128 -12.15 -12.63 -24.85
C ALA A 128 -11.32 -11.95 -23.76
N PHE A 129 -10.09 -11.59 -24.12
CA PHE A 129 -9.20 -10.83 -23.26
C PHE A 129 -9.63 -9.35 -23.16
N HIS A 130 -9.58 -8.78 -21.96
CA HIS A 130 -9.85 -7.36 -21.73
C HIS A 130 -8.64 -6.65 -21.12
N TRP A 131 -8.29 -5.47 -21.64
CA TRP A 131 -7.20 -4.62 -21.15
C TRP A 131 -7.32 -4.24 -19.66
N LYS A 132 -8.52 -4.30 -19.08
CA LYS A 132 -8.75 -4.06 -17.65
C LYS A 132 -7.92 -4.98 -16.74
N TYR A 133 -7.60 -6.20 -17.17
CA TYR A 133 -6.78 -7.13 -16.39
C TYR A 133 -5.30 -6.72 -16.36
N ILE A 134 -4.79 -6.16 -17.45
CA ILE A 134 -3.45 -5.56 -17.47
C ILE A 134 -3.40 -4.33 -16.56
N GLN A 135 -4.42 -3.47 -16.62
CA GLN A 135 -4.52 -2.31 -15.72
C GLN A 135 -4.56 -2.75 -14.25
N MET A 136 -5.32 -3.80 -13.94
CA MET A 136 -5.40 -4.36 -12.59
C MET A 136 -4.04 -4.90 -12.11
N ALA A 137 -3.29 -5.57 -12.99
CA ALA A 137 -1.94 -6.07 -12.70
C ALA A 137 -0.93 -4.91 -12.52
N LEU A 138 -0.96 -3.89 -13.37
CA LEU A 138 -0.13 -2.69 -13.20
C LEU A 138 -0.49 -1.94 -11.90
N ASN A 139 -1.78 -1.84 -11.58
CA ASN A 139 -2.22 -1.23 -10.33
C ASN A 139 -1.71 -2.02 -9.11
N SER A 140 -1.55 -3.35 -9.21
CA SER A 140 -0.93 -4.15 -8.13
C SER A 140 0.52 -3.74 -7.87
N ASN A 141 1.27 -3.39 -8.91
CA ASN A 141 2.66 -2.96 -8.78
C ASN A 141 2.77 -1.53 -8.23
N ILE A 142 1.82 -0.66 -8.59
CA ILE A 142 1.68 0.67 -8.00
C ILE A 142 1.39 0.55 -6.49
N ASP A 143 0.46 -0.34 -6.10
CA ASP A 143 0.13 -0.58 -4.70
C ASP A 143 1.31 -1.18 -3.92
N LEU A 144 2.14 -2.02 -4.54
CA LEU A 144 3.39 -2.51 -3.93
C LEU A 144 4.29 -1.36 -3.48
N ILE A 145 4.56 -0.41 -4.37
CA ILE A 145 5.40 0.76 -4.07
C ILE A 145 4.74 1.60 -2.97
N PHE A 146 3.42 1.81 -3.07
CA PHE A 146 2.66 2.59 -2.10
C PHE A 146 2.73 2.01 -0.68
N TYR A 147 2.44 0.72 -0.50
CA TYR A 147 2.43 0.11 0.82
C TYR A 147 3.83 -0.04 1.42
N VAL A 148 4.86 -0.27 0.59
CA VAL A 148 6.25 -0.23 1.06
C VAL A 148 6.62 1.18 1.52
N ALA A 149 6.25 2.23 0.78
CA ALA A 149 6.46 3.61 1.18
C ALA A 149 5.68 3.96 2.46
N MET A 150 4.41 3.56 2.56
CA MET A 150 3.59 3.76 3.75
C MET A 150 4.21 3.07 4.98
N ALA A 151 4.63 1.81 4.85
CA ALA A 151 5.30 1.09 5.94
C ALA A 151 6.60 1.77 6.37
N ALA A 152 7.39 2.26 5.42
CA ALA A 152 8.61 3.02 5.71
C ALA A 152 8.31 4.34 6.44
N LEU A 153 7.27 5.08 6.03
CA LEU A 153 6.84 6.31 6.69
C LEU A 153 6.34 6.06 8.11
N VAL A 154 5.49 5.05 8.31
CA VAL A 154 5.00 4.66 9.64
C VAL A 154 6.16 4.28 10.55
N TRP A 155 7.09 3.48 10.05
CA TRP A 155 8.31 3.14 10.79
C TRP A 155 9.15 4.37 11.14
N LEU A 156 9.31 5.31 10.19
CA LEU A 156 10.08 6.53 10.38
C LEU A 156 9.43 7.47 11.41
N PHE A 157 8.10 7.47 11.49
CA PHE A 157 7.34 8.23 12.48
C PHE A 157 7.50 7.67 13.91
N THR A 158 7.62 6.35 14.06
CA THR A 158 7.88 5.70 15.37
C THR A 158 9.28 6.02 15.91
N ARG A 159 10.22 6.52 15.09
CA ARG A 159 11.58 6.84 15.54
C ARG A 159 11.69 8.22 16.17
N ASN A 160 12.43 8.29 17.27
CA ASN A 160 12.74 9.54 17.97
C ASN A 160 13.99 10.26 17.43
N ASP A 161 14.82 9.58 16.63
CA ASP A 161 16.10 10.11 16.12
C ASP A 161 15.93 11.13 14.97
N LEU A 162 14.71 11.31 14.47
CA LEU A 162 14.46 12.17 13.33
C LEU A 162 14.41 13.65 13.73
N ARG A 163 15.08 14.50 12.95
CA ARG A 163 15.01 15.97 13.11
C ARG A 163 13.54 16.41 13.16
N SER A 164 13.20 17.28 14.09
CA SER A 164 11.82 17.76 14.31
C SER A 164 11.14 18.29 13.04
N GLY A 165 11.91 18.93 12.15
CA GLY A 165 11.44 19.38 10.83
C GLY A 165 11.03 18.22 9.91
N MET A 166 11.89 17.20 9.77
CA MET A 166 11.61 16.02 8.94
C MET A 166 10.47 15.18 9.52
N ARG A 167 10.34 15.10 10.85
CA ARG A 167 9.22 14.40 11.49
C ARG A 167 7.86 14.99 11.09
N ARG A 168 7.77 16.31 10.94
CA ARG A 168 6.55 16.97 10.42
C ARG A 168 6.27 16.60 8.95
N ILE A 169 7.31 16.50 8.12
CA ILE A 169 7.17 16.07 6.72
C ILE A 169 6.69 14.62 6.67
N VAL A 170 7.25 13.72 7.49
CA VAL A 170 6.78 12.33 7.59
C VAL A 170 5.31 12.27 7.99
N ALA A 171 4.90 13.04 9.00
CA ALA A 171 3.50 13.12 9.40
C ALA A 171 2.58 13.63 8.26
N LEU A 172 3.02 14.63 7.49
CA LEU A 172 2.31 15.11 6.31
C LEU A 172 2.19 14.04 5.22
N LEU A 173 3.26 13.29 4.95
CA LEU A 173 3.26 12.20 3.97
C LEU A 173 2.34 11.05 4.43
N ILE A 174 2.32 10.71 5.73
CA ILE A 174 1.37 9.74 6.28
C ILE A 174 -0.08 10.24 6.11
N ALA A 175 -0.33 11.53 6.38
CA ALA A 175 -1.65 12.12 6.14
C ALA A 175 -2.06 12.01 4.66
N LEU A 176 -1.13 12.28 3.72
CA LEU A 176 -1.38 12.07 2.29
C LEU A 176 -1.67 10.60 1.94
N CYS A 177 -1.05 9.64 2.63
CA CYS A 177 -1.37 8.22 2.46
C CYS A 177 -2.80 7.89 2.89
N VAL A 178 -3.26 8.42 4.03
CA VAL A 178 -4.62 8.21 4.55
C VAL A 178 -5.66 8.84 3.62
N PHE A 179 -5.38 10.04 3.09
CA PHE A 179 -6.29 10.71 2.15
C PHE A 179 -6.16 10.21 0.70
N ARG A 180 -5.40 9.14 0.43
CA ARG A 180 -5.20 8.64 -0.93
C ARG A 180 -6.53 8.30 -1.61
N GLU A 181 -7.40 7.54 -0.95
CA GLU A 181 -8.69 7.14 -1.55
C GLU A 181 -9.53 8.37 -1.90
N PHE A 182 -9.57 9.36 -1.02
CA PHE A 182 -10.26 10.64 -1.28
C PHE A 182 -9.65 11.42 -2.45
N ILE A 183 -8.32 11.49 -2.56
CA ILE A 183 -7.62 12.13 -3.68
C ILE A 183 -7.95 11.40 -5.00
N GLU A 184 -8.01 10.07 -4.98
CA GLU A 184 -8.36 9.29 -6.17
C GLU A 184 -9.81 9.51 -6.59
N GLN A 185 -10.76 9.52 -5.65
CA GLN A 185 -12.17 9.76 -5.96
C GLN A 185 -12.40 11.19 -6.48
N SER A 186 -11.79 12.18 -5.83
CA SER A 186 -11.86 13.58 -6.29
C SER A 186 -11.22 13.74 -7.67
N ALA A 187 -10.11 13.08 -7.96
CA ALA A 187 -9.52 13.08 -9.31
C ALA A 187 -10.44 12.44 -10.37
N ILE A 188 -11.18 11.39 -10.03
CA ILE A 188 -12.17 10.78 -10.93
C ILE A 188 -13.33 11.75 -11.19
N VAL A 189 -13.84 12.45 -10.17
CA VAL A 189 -14.99 13.35 -10.30
C VAL A 189 -14.62 14.66 -10.99
N TYR A 190 -13.55 15.34 -10.56
CA TYR A 190 -13.19 16.67 -11.05
C TYR A 190 -12.40 16.65 -12.36
N LEU A 191 -11.45 15.72 -12.49
CA LEU A 191 -10.60 15.63 -13.68
C LEU A 191 -11.12 14.60 -14.70
N ASN A 192 -12.21 13.89 -14.38
CA ASN A 192 -12.80 12.83 -15.20
C ASN A 192 -11.77 11.78 -15.65
N LEU A 193 -10.77 11.50 -14.79
CA LEU A 193 -9.74 10.52 -15.09
C LEU A 193 -10.34 9.12 -15.05
N ARG A 194 -10.10 8.33 -16.09
CA ARG A 194 -10.65 6.98 -16.24
C ARG A 194 -9.59 6.05 -16.80
N SER A 195 -9.69 4.77 -16.43
CA SER A 195 -8.91 3.70 -17.07
C SER A 195 -7.40 3.99 -17.01
N TRP A 196 -6.74 4.19 -18.16
CA TRP A 196 -5.30 4.48 -18.24
C TRP A 196 -4.87 5.81 -17.63
N THR A 197 -5.67 6.88 -17.74
CA THR A 197 -5.28 8.19 -17.19
C THR A 197 -5.31 8.19 -15.67
N LEU A 198 -6.30 7.50 -15.08
CA LEU A 198 -6.36 7.25 -13.64
C LEU A 198 -5.15 6.43 -13.17
N LEU A 199 -4.80 5.36 -13.89
CA LEU A 199 -3.63 4.55 -13.57
C LEU A 199 -2.33 5.37 -13.60
N GLY A 200 -2.17 6.23 -14.61
CA GLY A 200 -1.03 7.16 -14.70
C GLY A 200 -0.99 8.15 -13.54
N ALA A 201 -2.12 8.73 -13.15
CA ALA A 201 -2.21 9.63 -12.01
C ALA A 201 -1.87 8.93 -10.69
N LYS A 202 -2.36 7.70 -10.49
CA LYS A 202 -2.00 6.86 -9.34
C LYS A 202 -0.49 6.60 -9.29
N ALA A 203 0.09 6.20 -10.42
CA ALA A 203 1.54 5.97 -10.52
C ALA A 203 2.35 7.24 -10.21
N ALA A 204 1.94 8.39 -10.71
CA ALA A 204 2.60 9.67 -10.43
C ALA A 204 2.53 10.04 -8.94
N PHE A 205 1.35 9.90 -8.32
CA PHE A 205 1.14 10.15 -6.89
C PHE A 205 1.99 9.21 -6.02
N THR A 206 1.95 7.91 -6.28
CA THR A 206 2.73 6.92 -5.49
C THR A 206 4.23 7.10 -5.69
N THR A 207 4.66 7.49 -6.89
CA THR A 207 6.08 7.77 -7.15
C THR A 207 6.53 9.03 -6.40
N GLY A 208 5.71 10.10 -6.40
CA GLY A 208 5.97 11.30 -5.60
C GLY A 208 6.06 11.00 -4.10
N LEU A 209 5.14 10.18 -3.58
CA LEU A 209 5.16 9.69 -2.21
C LEU A 209 6.43 8.86 -1.90
N ALA A 210 6.81 7.97 -2.81
CA ALA A 210 8.02 7.14 -2.67
C ALA A 210 9.30 7.99 -2.68
N ILE A 211 9.40 8.99 -3.55
CA ILE A 211 10.51 9.95 -3.56
C ILE A 211 10.55 10.74 -2.25
N GLY A 212 9.41 11.26 -1.78
CA GLY A 212 9.33 11.94 -0.48
C GLY A 212 9.76 11.06 0.69
N THR A 213 9.37 9.79 0.66
CA THR A 213 9.78 8.77 1.65
C THR A 213 11.27 8.50 1.58
N LEU A 214 11.85 8.41 0.39
CA LEU A 214 13.28 8.20 0.19
C LEU A 214 14.11 9.39 0.70
N VAL A 215 13.64 10.63 0.47
CA VAL A 215 14.26 11.85 1.00
C VAL A 215 14.18 11.89 2.52
N ALA A 216 13.04 11.54 3.10
CA ALA A 216 12.90 11.45 4.55
C ALA A 216 13.81 10.36 5.14
N TYR A 217 13.93 9.22 4.46
CA TYR A 217 14.82 8.13 4.85
C TYR A 217 16.30 8.51 4.73
N SER A 218 16.72 9.18 3.65
CA SER A 218 18.12 9.59 3.47
C SER A 218 18.57 10.65 4.49
N SER A 219 17.64 11.50 4.97
CA SER A 219 17.90 12.49 6.02
C SER A 219 18.35 11.85 7.34
N LEU A 220 18.02 10.58 7.57
CA LEU A 220 18.51 9.80 8.70
C LEU A 220 20.01 9.48 8.55
N GLY A 221 20.44 9.10 7.33
CA GLY A 221 21.84 8.77 7.04
C GLY A 221 22.78 9.96 7.23
N THR A 222 22.34 11.15 6.82
CA THR A 222 23.13 12.38 6.98
C THR A 222 23.37 12.75 8.45
N HIS A 223 22.44 12.40 9.35
CA HIS A 223 22.58 12.64 10.78
C HIS A 223 23.72 11.79 11.39
N PHE A 224 23.91 10.55 10.93
CA PHE A 224 25.00 9.70 11.40
C PHE A 224 26.38 10.21 10.96
N THR A 225 26.49 10.81 9.77
CA THR A 225 27.76 11.39 9.30
C THR A 225 28.16 12.62 10.10
N GLN A 226 27.19 13.45 10.52
CA GLN A 226 27.48 14.68 11.25
C GLN A 226 28.06 14.44 12.66
N TYR A 227 27.74 13.31 13.31
CA TYR A 227 28.32 12.94 14.62
C TYR A 227 29.64 12.16 14.52
N ARG A 228 30.05 11.75 13.31
CA ARG A 228 31.31 11.03 13.10
C ARG A 228 32.50 11.97 12.81
N ASN A 229 32.23 13.23 12.47
CA ASN A 229 33.23 14.30 12.32
C ASN A 229 33.28 15.14 13.59
#